data_AF-A0A2D9QC72-F1
#
_entry.id   AF-A0A2D9QC72-F1
#
_cell.length_a   1.000
_cell.length_b   1.000
_cell.length_c   1.000
_cell.angle_alpha   90.00
_cell.angle_beta   90.00
_cell.angle_gamma   90.00
#
_symmetry.space_group_name_H-M   'P 1'
#
loop_
_entity.id
_entity.type
_entity.pdbx_description
1 polymer ?
#
loop_
_entity_poly.entity_id
_entity_poly.type
_entity_poly.pdbx_seq_one_letter_code
_entity_poly.pdbx_strand_id
1 'polypeptide(L)'
;MKKIFIILILAVIGCKSSISEGEKTVIKQPKNTVTAQKVAVDFINNYVAYCNNYSADYDLIKYILKQPNVTQNFKTELKSLVTEAKKNDPIVGLGFDPIFDAQDYPYKGFQLATTHPKNNLITVVGIDWSDFKLNIKMKQKNGAWLVDGVGVINILEKERIER
;
A
#
# COMPACT_ATOMS: atom_id res chain seq x y z
N MET A 1 -53.10 48.45 -56.97
CA MET A 1 -51.73 48.77 -56.52
C MET A 1 -51.02 47.47 -56.20
N LYS A 2 -49.86 47.21 -56.85
CA LYS A 2 -48.65 46.47 -56.39
C LYS A 2 -48.86 45.23 -55.47
N LYS A 3 -48.37 44.01 -55.71
CA LYS A 3 -47.42 43.38 -56.66
C LYS A 3 -47.69 41.86 -56.59
N ILE A 4 -47.49 41.16 -57.70
CA ILE A 4 -47.25 39.71 -57.74
C ILE A 4 -45.84 39.44 -57.20
N PHE A 5 -45.65 38.37 -56.41
CA PHE A 5 -44.41 37.59 -56.40
C PHE A 5 -44.72 36.11 -56.15
N ILE A 6 -44.05 35.28 -56.94
CA ILE A 6 -44.16 33.84 -57.14
C ILE A 6 -42.76 33.25 -56.84
N ILE A 7 -42.69 32.00 -56.34
CA ILE A 7 -41.52 31.07 -56.30
C ILE A 7 -40.43 31.40 -55.23
N LEU A 8 -39.88 30.48 -54.40
CA LEU A 8 -39.09 29.26 -54.71
C LEU A 8 -38.91 28.31 -53.48
N ILE A 9 -39.25 27.03 -53.68
CA ILE A 9 -38.61 25.75 -53.31
C ILE A 9 -37.50 25.72 -52.24
N LEU A 10 -37.61 24.80 -51.25
CA LEU A 10 -36.62 23.72 -50.99
C LEU A 10 -37.11 22.73 -49.91
N ALA A 11 -37.34 21.49 -50.35
CA ALA A 11 -37.46 20.33 -49.49
C ALA A 11 -36.06 19.85 -49.07
N VAL A 12 -35.91 19.44 -47.82
CA VAL A 12 -34.94 18.39 -47.45
C VAL A 12 -35.52 17.52 -46.34
N ILE A 13 -35.71 16.26 -46.71
CA ILE A 13 -36.03 15.12 -45.88
C ILE A 13 -34.86 14.91 -44.91
N GLY A 14 -35.17 14.79 -43.62
CA GLY A 14 -34.20 14.43 -42.59
C GLY A 14 -34.80 13.41 -41.64
N CYS A 15 -34.73 12.13 -42.01
CA CYS A 15 -34.85 11.05 -41.04
C CYS A 15 -33.73 11.18 -40.01
N LYS A 16 -34.09 11.33 -38.73
CA LYS A 16 -33.21 10.94 -37.63
C LYS A 16 -33.99 10.02 -36.70
N SER A 17 -33.67 8.74 -36.81
CA SER A 17 -33.93 7.73 -35.80
C SER A 17 -33.26 8.19 -34.51
N SER A 18 -34.03 8.52 -33.48
CA SER A 18 -33.49 8.74 -32.14
C SER A 18 -33.24 7.36 -31.51
N ILE A 19 -31.95 7.06 -31.50
CA ILE A 19 -31.28 5.95 -30.85
C ILE A 19 -31.63 5.90 -29.36
N SER A 20 -31.98 4.69 -28.92
CA SER A 20 -31.92 4.15 -27.56
C SER A 20 -31.10 5.00 -26.58
N GLU A 21 -31.79 5.55 -25.57
CA GLU A 21 -31.14 6.07 -24.38
C GLU A 21 -30.47 4.91 -23.65
N GLY A 22 -29.18 4.74 -23.90
CA GLY A 22 -28.30 3.88 -23.14
C GLY A 22 -28.32 4.29 -21.69
N GLU A 23 -28.88 3.41 -20.87
CA GLU A 23 -28.78 3.36 -19.43
C GLU A 23 -27.33 3.66 -19.00
N LYS A 24 -27.09 4.84 -18.43
CA LYS A 24 -25.83 5.14 -17.75
C LYS A 24 -25.73 4.18 -16.57
N THR A 25 -25.03 3.08 -16.79
CA THR A 25 -24.57 2.18 -15.73
C THR A 25 -23.63 3.00 -14.85
N VAL A 26 -24.19 3.59 -13.79
CA VAL A 26 -23.44 4.07 -12.65
C VAL A 26 -22.80 2.82 -12.06
N ILE A 27 -21.54 2.56 -12.44
CA ILE A 27 -20.71 1.58 -11.76
C ILE A 27 -20.58 2.09 -10.32
N LYS A 28 -21.42 1.56 -9.43
CA LYS A 28 -21.24 1.69 -7.99
C LYS A 28 -19.89 1.06 -7.68
N GLN A 29 -18.87 1.89 -7.43
CA GLN A 29 -17.65 1.40 -6.81
C GLN A 29 -18.03 0.66 -5.51
N PRO A 30 -17.58 -0.58 -5.30
CA PRO A 30 -17.89 -1.31 -4.08
C PRO A 30 -17.31 -0.54 -2.89
N LYS A 31 -18.18 -0.26 -1.92
CA LYS A 31 -17.95 0.64 -0.79
C LYS A 31 -16.92 0.13 0.25
N ASN A 32 -16.25 -1.02 0.00
CA ASN A 32 -15.45 -1.76 0.97
C ASN A 32 -14.10 -2.28 0.42
N THR A 33 -13.44 -1.59 -0.51
CA THR A 33 -12.10 -2.01 -0.98
C THR A 33 -11.04 -1.57 0.02
N VAL A 34 -10.38 -2.50 0.71
CA VAL A 34 -9.26 -2.20 1.61
C VAL A 34 -8.10 -1.61 0.79
N THR A 35 -7.64 -0.42 1.17
CA THR A 35 -6.59 0.31 0.46
C THR A 35 -5.20 -0.14 0.89
N ALA A 36 -4.19 0.05 0.02
CA ALA A 36 -2.80 -0.23 0.35
C ALA A 36 -2.34 0.56 1.59
N GLN A 37 -2.76 1.83 1.69
CA GLN A 37 -2.50 2.72 2.83
C GLN A 37 -2.97 2.11 4.14
N LYS A 38 -4.21 1.60 4.16
CA LYS A 38 -4.75 0.95 5.34
C LYS A 38 -3.97 -0.31 5.70
N VAL A 39 -3.69 -1.18 4.72
CA VAL A 39 -2.90 -2.40 4.97
C VAL A 39 -1.52 -2.09 5.54
N ALA A 40 -0.84 -1.07 5.01
CA ALA A 40 0.50 -0.68 5.45
C ALA A 40 0.51 -0.12 6.87
N VAL A 41 -0.39 0.81 7.18
CA VAL A 41 -0.53 1.42 8.52
C VAL A 41 -0.96 0.36 9.54
N ASP A 42 -1.95 -0.48 9.21
CA ASP A 42 -2.38 -1.56 10.10
C ASP A 42 -1.24 -2.55 10.36
N PHE A 43 -0.46 -2.92 9.33
CA PHE A 43 0.67 -3.84 9.48
C PHE A 43 1.70 -3.32 10.49
N ILE A 44 2.19 -2.09 10.32
CA ILE A 44 3.24 -1.56 11.19
C ILE A 44 2.72 -1.31 12.61
N ASN A 45 1.46 -0.87 12.76
CA ASN A 45 0.88 -0.64 14.09
C ASN A 45 0.56 -1.94 14.82
N ASN A 46 0.16 -2.99 14.12
CA ASN A 46 0.03 -4.32 14.71
C ASN A 46 1.39 -4.85 15.17
N TYR A 47 2.47 -4.55 14.44
CA TYR A 47 3.82 -4.90 14.87
C TYR A 47 4.26 -4.11 16.10
N VAL A 48 4.00 -2.80 16.16
CA VAL A 48 4.22 -2.00 17.38
C VAL A 48 3.44 -2.57 18.58
N ALA A 49 2.17 -2.93 18.39
CA ALA A 49 1.37 -3.54 19.45
C ALA A 49 1.93 -4.89 19.92
N TYR A 50 2.47 -5.70 19.00
CA TYR A 50 3.19 -6.93 19.34
C TYR A 50 4.46 -6.65 20.15
N CYS A 51 5.27 -5.66 19.74
CA CYS A 51 6.50 -5.31 20.46
C CYS A 51 6.23 -4.72 21.86
N ASN A 52 5.16 -3.93 22.01
CA ASN A 52 4.71 -3.37 23.28
C ASN A 52 4.12 -4.41 24.24
N ASN A 53 3.81 -5.62 23.76
CA ASN A 53 3.23 -6.66 24.59
C ASN A 53 4.31 -7.46 25.32
N TYR A 54 4.63 -7.06 26.56
CA TYR A 54 5.62 -7.73 27.41
C TYR A 54 5.32 -9.21 27.72
N SER A 55 4.10 -9.70 27.49
CA SER A 55 3.75 -11.11 27.66
C SER A 55 3.90 -11.94 26.37
N ALA A 56 4.33 -11.33 25.26
CA ALA A 56 4.48 -12.02 23.99
C ALA A 56 5.74 -12.90 23.97
N ASP A 57 5.63 -14.05 23.30
CA ASP A 57 6.78 -14.84 22.88
C ASP A 57 7.50 -14.09 21.76
N TYR A 58 8.63 -13.45 22.07
CA TYR A 58 9.41 -12.62 21.13
C TYR A 58 10.14 -13.48 20.09
N ASP A 59 9.37 -14.03 19.15
CA ASP A 59 9.89 -14.69 17.95
C ASP A 59 9.33 -13.99 16.70
N LEU A 60 10.14 -13.06 16.18
CA LEU A 60 9.82 -12.26 15.00
C LEU A 60 9.44 -13.11 13.78
N ILE A 61 10.20 -14.19 13.50
CA ILE A 61 9.94 -15.05 12.33
C ILE A 61 8.58 -15.72 12.51
N LYS A 62 8.32 -16.32 13.67
CA LYS A 62 7.06 -16.97 13.98
C LYS A 62 5.88 -16.01 13.93
N TYR A 63 6.04 -14.77 14.40
CA TYR A 63 5.02 -13.73 14.29
C TYR A 63 4.70 -13.40 12.83
N ILE A 64 5.72 -13.13 12.01
CA ILE A 64 5.55 -12.73 10.61
C ILE A 64 5.00 -13.85 9.74
N LEU A 65 5.40 -15.11 9.97
CA LEU A 65 4.88 -16.25 9.22
C LEU A 65 3.36 -16.41 9.35
N LYS A 66 2.78 -15.99 10.49
CA LYS A 66 1.34 -16.03 10.76
C LYS A 66 0.57 -14.88 10.13
N GLN A 67 1.23 -13.83 9.65
CA GLN A 67 0.54 -12.66 9.09
C GLN A 67 -0.07 -12.99 7.71
N PRO A 68 -1.39 -12.80 7.52
CA PRO A 68 -2.06 -13.12 6.26
C PRO A 68 -1.85 -12.04 5.18
N ASN A 69 -1.53 -10.81 5.59
CA ASN A 69 -1.33 -9.64 4.73
C ASN A 69 0.14 -9.39 4.34
N VAL A 70 1.00 -10.40 4.49
CA VAL A 70 2.43 -10.33 4.16
C VAL A 70 2.75 -11.35 3.06
N THR A 71 3.52 -10.93 2.05
CA THR A 71 3.85 -11.80 0.92
C THR A 71 4.78 -12.95 1.31
N GLN A 72 4.79 -14.01 0.49
CA GLN A 72 5.74 -15.10 0.68
C GLN A 72 7.19 -14.64 0.51
N ASN A 73 7.46 -13.67 -0.39
CA ASN A 73 8.79 -13.13 -0.58
C ASN A 73 9.29 -12.42 0.68
N PHE A 74 8.47 -11.55 1.28
CA PHE A 74 8.80 -10.93 2.57
C PHE A 74 9.19 -11.99 3.61
N LYS A 75 8.37 -13.04 3.76
CA LYS A 75 8.58 -14.11 4.74
C LYS A 75 9.91 -14.85 4.49
N THR A 76 10.22 -15.13 3.23
CA THR A 76 11.47 -15.77 2.84
C THR A 76 12.67 -14.87 3.10
N GLU A 77 12.60 -13.60 2.70
CA GLU A 77 13.69 -12.62 2.90
C GLU A 77 14.00 -12.39 4.38
N LEU A 78 12.97 -12.21 5.21
CA LEU A 78 13.16 -12.09 6.67
C LEU A 78 13.86 -13.32 7.25
N LYS A 79 13.41 -14.53 6.87
CA LYS A 79 14.01 -15.77 7.37
C LYS A 79 15.47 -15.89 6.93
N SER A 80 15.77 -15.57 5.68
CA SER A 80 17.13 -15.58 5.13
C SER A 80 18.03 -14.61 5.89
N LEU A 81 17.60 -13.35 5.99
CA LEU A 81 18.31 -12.27 6.69
C LEU A 81 18.66 -12.66 8.13
N VAL A 82 17.68 -13.11 8.91
CA VAL A 82 17.89 -13.46 10.33
C VAL A 82 18.78 -14.70 10.47
N THR A 83 18.63 -15.68 9.57
CA THR A 83 19.42 -16.92 9.61
C THR A 83 20.87 -16.65 9.24
N GLU A 84 21.11 -15.84 8.22
CA GLU A 84 22.44 -15.42 7.79
C GLU A 84 23.14 -14.59 8.88
N ALA A 85 22.44 -13.62 9.47
CA ALA A 85 22.97 -12.82 10.57
C ALA A 85 23.38 -13.69 11.77
N LYS A 86 22.53 -14.64 12.19
CA LYS A 86 22.86 -15.60 13.26
C LYS A 86 24.00 -16.54 12.92
N LYS A 87 24.18 -16.90 11.65
CA LYS A 87 25.30 -17.71 11.19
C LYS A 87 26.62 -16.92 11.29
N ASN A 88 26.58 -15.64 10.95
CA ASN A 88 27.75 -14.76 10.92
C ASN A 88 28.12 -14.27 12.33
N ASP A 89 27.15 -13.93 13.16
CA ASP A 89 27.31 -13.57 14.57
C ASP A 89 26.22 -14.27 15.42
N PRO A 90 26.54 -15.42 16.04
CA PRO A 90 25.57 -16.15 16.86
C PRO A 90 25.13 -15.44 18.14
N ILE A 91 25.90 -14.46 18.63
CA ILE A 91 25.62 -13.76 19.90
C ILE A 91 24.71 -12.57 19.62
N VAL A 92 25.06 -11.75 18.63
CA VAL A 92 24.36 -10.49 18.33
C VAL A 92 23.29 -10.68 17.25
N GLY A 93 23.52 -11.57 16.28
CA GLY A 93 22.68 -11.71 15.10
C GLY A 93 22.64 -10.40 14.31
N LEU A 94 21.46 -9.81 14.15
CA LEU A 94 21.31 -8.53 13.46
C LEU A 94 21.77 -7.34 14.31
N GLY A 95 21.59 -7.39 15.63
CA GLY A 95 21.84 -6.25 16.52
C GLY A 95 20.82 -5.10 16.41
N PHE A 96 19.76 -5.26 15.61
CA PHE A 96 18.65 -4.31 15.45
C PHE A 96 17.38 -5.03 14.97
N ASP A 97 16.24 -4.33 15.00
CA ASP A 97 14.97 -4.82 14.46
C ASP A 97 14.89 -4.58 12.93
N PRO A 98 14.78 -5.63 12.10
CA PRO A 98 14.83 -5.49 10.66
C PRO A 98 13.56 -4.89 10.02
N ILE A 99 12.44 -4.84 10.76
CA ILE A 99 11.21 -4.16 10.31
C ILE A 99 11.31 -2.66 10.57
N PHE A 100 11.82 -2.28 11.74
CA PHE A 100 12.01 -0.88 12.11
C PHE A 100 13.29 -0.27 11.56
N ASP A 101 14.26 -1.09 11.13
CA ASP A 101 15.61 -0.67 10.72
C ASP A 101 16.31 0.16 11.82
N ALA A 102 16.09 -0.23 13.08
CA ALA A 102 16.61 0.47 14.27
C ALA A 102 16.61 -0.43 15.51
N GLN A 103 17.23 0.08 16.58
CA GLN A 103 17.16 -0.51 17.92
C GLN A 103 15.90 -0.08 18.70
N ASP A 104 15.31 1.07 18.37
CA ASP A 104 14.12 1.62 19.03
C ASP A 104 13.03 1.99 18.01
N TYR A 105 11.80 2.22 18.46
CA TYR A 105 10.65 2.50 17.60
C TYR A 105 9.62 3.44 18.26
N PRO A 106 8.75 4.09 17.46
CA PRO A 106 7.66 4.92 17.97
C PRO A 106 6.61 4.08 18.73
N TYR A 107 6.67 4.06 20.06
CA TYR A 107 5.77 3.29 20.93
C TYR A 107 4.28 3.58 20.72
N LYS A 108 3.93 4.80 20.30
CA LYS A 108 2.56 5.21 20.00
C LYS A 108 2.07 4.77 18.62
N GLY A 109 2.94 4.14 17.84
CA GLY A 109 2.64 3.70 16.48
C GLY A 109 3.01 4.73 15.42
N PHE A 110 2.41 4.54 14.26
CA PHE A 110 2.68 5.25 13.03
C PHE A 110 1.40 5.75 12.39
N GLN A 111 1.53 6.83 11.63
CA GLN A 111 0.48 7.36 10.77
C GLN A 111 0.98 7.47 9.32
N LEU A 112 0.04 7.55 8.38
CA LEU A 112 0.35 7.77 6.97
C LEU A 112 1.05 9.12 6.79
N ALA A 113 2.19 9.13 6.11
CA ALA A 113 2.87 10.36 5.71
C ALA A 113 2.61 10.68 4.23
N THR A 114 2.96 9.77 3.33
CA THR A 114 2.77 9.97 1.88
C THR A 114 2.70 8.63 1.13
N THR A 115 2.27 8.68 -0.14
CA THR A 115 2.21 7.52 -1.03
C THR A 115 3.03 7.76 -2.29
N HIS A 116 3.66 6.70 -2.79
CA HIS A 116 4.48 6.72 -4.01
C HIS A 116 3.99 5.65 -4.99
N PRO A 117 2.89 5.92 -5.73
CA PRO A 117 2.23 4.91 -6.56
C PRO A 117 3.13 4.29 -7.63
N LYS A 118 4.08 5.06 -8.18
CA LYS A 118 5.01 4.58 -9.23
C LYS A 118 5.85 3.39 -8.77
N ASN A 119 6.19 3.34 -7.48
CA ASN A 119 7.08 2.34 -6.90
C ASN A 119 6.34 1.40 -5.94
N ASN A 120 5.01 1.54 -5.83
CA ASN A 120 4.19 0.85 -4.83
C ASN A 120 4.70 1.00 -3.39
N LEU A 121 5.21 2.19 -3.02
CA LEU A 121 5.66 2.47 -1.66
C LEU A 121 4.65 3.34 -0.93
N ILE A 122 4.55 3.12 0.38
CA ILE A 122 3.83 3.99 1.33
C ILE A 122 4.83 4.42 2.39
N THR A 123 4.96 5.72 2.59
CA THR A 123 5.74 6.24 3.71
C THR A 123 4.83 6.41 4.91
N VAL A 124 5.24 5.84 6.04
CA VAL A 124 4.65 6.07 7.36
C VAL A 124 5.62 6.86 8.24
N VAL A 125 5.08 7.58 9.21
CA VAL A 125 5.84 8.39 10.17
C VAL A 125 5.41 8.06 11.59
N GLY A 126 6.37 8.03 12.52
CA GLY A 126 6.14 7.78 13.93
C GLY A 126 5.27 8.87 14.56
N ILE A 127 4.30 8.44 15.38
CA ILE A 127 3.52 9.34 16.23
C ILE A 127 4.43 9.82 17.36
N ASP A 128 4.51 11.14 17.54
CA ASP A 128 5.43 11.84 18.45
C ASP A 128 6.94 11.62 18.18
N TRP A 129 7.28 11.07 17.01
CA TRP A 129 8.66 10.94 16.53
C TRP A 129 8.71 11.14 15.02
N SER A 130 8.57 12.41 14.60
CA SER A 130 8.37 12.78 13.18
C SER A 130 9.54 12.43 12.25
N ASP A 131 10.73 12.28 12.80
CA ASP A 131 11.93 11.91 12.03
C ASP A 131 12.01 10.41 11.78
N PHE A 132 11.30 9.61 12.59
CA PHE A 132 11.22 8.17 12.39
C PHE A 132 10.22 7.85 11.28
N LYS A 133 10.73 7.66 10.07
CA LYS A 133 9.93 7.27 8.91
C LYS A 133 10.34 5.89 8.40
N LEU A 134 9.40 5.24 7.74
CA LEU A 134 9.61 3.97 7.05
C LEU A 134 8.89 4.00 5.70
N ASN A 135 9.56 3.47 4.67
CA ASN A 135 8.89 3.09 3.44
C ASN A 135 8.45 1.63 3.54
N ILE A 136 7.17 1.39 3.22
CA ILE A 136 6.55 0.07 3.17
C ILE A 136 6.22 -0.23 1.71
N LYS A 137 6.83 -1.29 1.19
CA LYS A 137 6.61 -1.76 -0.18
C LYS A 137 5.37 -2.65 -0.23
N MET A 138 4.49 -2.32 -1.16
CA MET A 138 3.20 -2.97 -1.32
C MET A 138 3.18 -3.81 -2.60
N LYS A 139 2.40 -4.89 -2.57
CA LYS A 139 2.16 -5.74 -3.73
C LYS A 139 0.70 -6.13 -3.80
N GLN A 140 0.10 -5.96 -4.98
CA GLN A 140 -1.24 -6.45 -5.24
C GLN A 140 -1.18 -7.89 -5.74
N LYS A 141 -1.96 -8.79 -5.15
CA LYS A 141 -2.11 -10.18 -5.58
C LYS A 141 -3.56 -10.61 -5.42
N ASN A 142 -4.16 -11.15 -6.48
CA ASN A 142 -5.56 -11.62 -6.48
C ASN A 142 -6.56 -10.57 -5.96
N GLY A 143 -6.36 -9.30 -6.33
CA GLY A 143 -7.21 -8.18 -5.90
C GLY A 143 -6.96 -7.67 -4.47
N ALA A 144 -6.10 -8.31 -3.68
CA ALA A 144 -5.75 -7.89 -2.33
C ALA A 144 -4.38 -7.18 -2.29
N TRP A 145 -4.26 -6.19 -1.40
CA TRP A 145 -2.98 -5.55 -1.08
C TRP A 145 -2.26 -6.33 0.03
N LEU A 146 -0.96 -6.54 -0.16
CA LEU A 146 -0.07 -7.23 0.76
C LEU A 146 1.20 -6.40 0.98
N VAL A 147 1.79 -6.51 2.16
CA VAL A 147 3.11 -5.97 2.48
C VAL A 147 4.17 -6.89 1.90
N ASP A 148 5.02 -6.34 1.03
CA ASP A 148 6.09 -7.05 0.33
C ASP A 148 7.46 -6.71 0.89
N GLY A 149 7.66 -5.52 1.49
CA GLY A 149 8.92 -5.14 2.14
C GLY A 149 8.79 -3.94 3.09
N VAL A 150 9.72 -3.81 4.03
CA VAL A 150 9.81 -2.73 5.02
C VAL A 150 11.18 -2.78 5.72
N GLY A 151 11.67 -1.66 6.24
CA GLY A 151 12.92 -1.62 6.98
C GLY A 151 14.10 -2.05 6.12
N VAL A 152 14.69 -3.22 6.39
CA VAL A 152 15.72 -3.84 5.53
C VAL A 152 15.21 -5.06 4.74
N ILE A 153 13.96 -5.46 4.94
CA ILE A 153 13.37 -6.68 4.37
C ILE A 153 12.77 -6.37 3.00
N ASN A 154 13.30 -7.00 1.94
CA ASN A 154 12.80 -6.89 0.56
C ASN A 154 12.54 -5.45 0.06
N ILE A 155 13.42 -4.53 0.45
CA ILE A 155 13.40 -3.13 0.01
C ILE A 155 14.77 -2.74 -0.51
N LEU A 156 14.81 -2.00 -1.62
CA LEU A 156 16.08 -1.55 -2.18
C LEU A 156 16.70 -0.50 -1.25
N GLU A 157 18.02 -0.44 -1.18
CA GLU A 157 18.73 0.52 -0.32
C GLU A 157 18.30 1.97 -0.60
N LYS A 158 18.20 2.35 -1.88
CA LYS A 158 17.69 3.68 -2.31
C LYS A 158 16.23 3.97 -1.96
N GLU A 159 15.46 2.95 -1.58
CA GLU A 159 14.07 3.06 -1.15
C GLU A 159 13.95 3.10 0.38
N ARG A 160 15.03 2.85 1.12
CA ARG A 160 15.04 2.99 2.59
C ARG A 160 15.03 4.47 2.96
N ILE A 161 14.55 4.76 4.17
CA ILE A 161 14.71 6.08 4.74
C ILE A 161 16.07 6.11 5.44
N GLU A 162 16.92 7.06 5.04
CA GLU A 162 18.20 7.29 5.70
C GLU A 162 17.99 7.70 7.16
N ARG A 163 18.79 7.13 8.06
CA ARG A 163 18.71 7.26 9.51
C ARG A 163 19.88 8.08 10.02
#